data_AF-A0A1Q7VQS4-F1
#
_entry.id   AF-A0A1Q7VQS4-F1
#
_cell.length_a   1.000
_cell.length_b   1.000
_cell.length_c   1.000
_cell.angle_alpha   90.00
_cell.angle_beta   90.00
_cell.angle_gamma   90.00
#
_symmetry.space_group_name_H-M   'P 1'
#
loop_
_entity.id
_entity.type
_entity.pdbx_description
1 polymer ?
#
loop_
_entity_poly.entity_id
_entity_poly.type
_entity_poly.pdbx_seq_one_letter_code
_entity_poly.pdbx_strand_id
1 'polypeptide(L)'
;MGSGRPAAAPRSGQDALFDPGDPAFPEPAAALAAVVAVHADQMRRIAADEHPDRFAMLVAAESAGGLIAAEMGFDGLPWRADVHNELLTGLLGPRPVPGLRPARVADLAARISEAFGRPVNPDSPAQVLRALAASGVRVPSTRSAVLRGVDHPAARLLLEYKELARLHAAHGWAWLDEWVAAGRFRAEYVVGGVVSGRWATRGGGALQIPRVLRRAVVADPGHVLVVADAAQLEPRVLAALAADRALAAAAATGDLYEALASSFGGERSKAKVALLSAMYGGAGGEAGQLLAVLRRRFPLAAQYVEAAARAGEEGRVVRSRLGRTCPPPSDAWRGLTAEPDDPDTGEAQAGRSLRARGRFTRNFVVQASAADWAIVLLAGLRRRLAAISRNESGGLATTQAARLVFFQHDEVIVHCPAGMAGAVTEAVGSAAAEAGRLVFGPTPVRFPVTTSVVTTYADAK
;
A
#
# COMPACT_ATOMS: atom_id res chain seq x y z
N MET A 1 14.94 -30.08 34.40
CA MET A 1 15.34 -30.60 33.07
C MET A 1 14.73 -29.68 32.04
N GLY A 2 15.57 -28.88 31.37
CA GLY A 2 15.13 -27.80 30.49
C GLY A 2 14.51 -28.35 29.21
N SER A 3 13.26 -28.01 28.95
CA SER A 3 12.62 -28.22 27.66
C SER A 3 13.19 -27.18 26.68
N GLY A 4 14.19 -27.61 25.91
CA GLY A 4 14.71 -26.86 24.79
C GLY A 4 13.59 -26.51 23.81
N ARG A 5 13.49 -25.21 23.54
CA ARG A 5 12.68 -24.58 22.50
C ARG A 5 12.96 -25.26 21.15
N PRO A 6 11.97 -25.64 20.33
CA PRO A 6 12.27 -25.92 18.94
C PRO A 6 12.70 -24.59 18.30
N ALA A 7 13.93 -24.54 17.82
CA ALA A 7 14.35 -23.50 16.89
C ALA A 7 13.32 -23.44 15.76
N ALA A 8 12.84 -22.25 15.41
CA ALA A 8 12.03 -22.08 14.21
C ALA A 8 12.83 -22.66 13.04
N ALA A 9 12.31 -23.72 12.42
CA ALA A 9 12.94 -24.28 11.24
C ALA A 9 13.06 -23.13 10.21
N PRO A 10 14.25 -22.88 9.64
CA PRO A 10 14.37 -21.93 8.56
C PRO A 10 13.47 -22.44 7.44
N ARG A 11 12.36 -21.73 7.18
CA ARG A 11 11.57 -22.01 5.98
C ARG A 11 12.48 -21.67 4.82
N SER A 12 12.69 -22.63 3.93
CA SER A 12 13.48 -22.47 2.71
C SER A 12 12.82 -21.45 1.80
N GLY A 13 13.02 -20.17 2.08
CA GLY A 13 12.78 -19.09 1.14
C GLY A 13 13.78 -19.23 0.00
N GLN A 14 13.34 -18.94 -1.23
CA GLN A 14 14.29 -18.67 -2.31
C GLN A 14 15.25 -17.58 -1.83
N ASP A 15 16.55 -17.87 -1.81
CA ASP A 15 17.58 -16.86 -1.62
C ASP A 15 17.30 -15.72 -2.60
N ALA A 16 16.82 -14.60 -2.08
CA ALA A 16 16.71 -13.41 -2.88
C ALA A 16 18.13 -12.97 -3.21
N LEU A 17 18.40 -12.67 -4.48
CA LEU A 17 19.70 -12.21 -5.02
C LEU A 17 20.29 -10.98 -4.27
N PHE A 18 19.52 -10.39 -3.34
CA PHE A 18 19.86 -9.24 -2.51
C PHE A 18 19.46 -9.43 -1.03
N ASP A 19 19.50 -10.64 -0.47
CA ASP A 19 19.53 -10.72 0.99
C ASP A 19 20.90 -10.16 1.43
N PRO A 20 20.94 -9.07 2.23
CA PRO A 20 22.19 -8.65 2.83
C PRO A 20 22.62 -9.83 3.69
N GLY A 21 23.62 -10.59 3.23
CA GLY A 21 24.13 -11.71 4.00
C GLY A 21 24.44 -11.19 5.39
N ASP A 22 23.77 -11.74 6.41
CA ASP A 22 24.04 -11.34 7.79
C ASP A 22 25.54 -11.51 7.98
N PRO A 23 26.30 -10.43 8.25
CA PRO A 23 27.71 -10.56 8.45
C PRO A 23 27.91 -11.52 9.63
N ALA A 24 28.47 -12.69 9.33
CA ALA A 24 28.75 -13.69 10.35
C ALA A 24 29.85 -13.13 11.24
N PHE A 25 29.47 -12.60 12.40
CA PHE A 25 30.42 -12.23 13.43
C PHE A 25 30.76 -13.49 14.23
N PRO A 26 32.02 -13.95 14.19
CA PRO A 26 32.42 -15.16 14.93
C PRO A 26 32.30 -14.99 16.45
N GLU A 27 32.31 -13.74 16.95
CA GLU A 27 32.27 -13.43 18.38
C GLU A 27 31.20 -12.35 18.69
N PRO A 28 30.36 -12.51 19.74
CA PRO A 28 29.35 -11.53 20.14
C PRO A 28 29.91 -10.12 20.40
N ALA A 29 31.12 -10.02 20.93
CA ALA A 29 31.79 -8.74 21.17
C ALA A 29 32.11 -8.00 19.86
N ALA A 30 32.52 -8.73 18.81
CA ALA A 30 32.78 -8.16 17.49
C ALA A 30 31.48 -7.67 16.83
N ALA A 31 30.38 -8.42 16.99
CA ALA A 31 29.07 -8.00 16.53
C ALA A 31 28.62 -6.70 17.21
N LEU A 32 28.73 -6.62 18.53
CA LEU A 32 28.36 -5.42 19.29
C LEU A 32 29.21 -4.21 18.89
N ALA A 33 30.53 -4.39 18.74
CA ALA A 33 31.42 -3.32 18.27
C ALA A 33 31.03 -2.81 16.88
N ALA A 34 30.68 -3.72 15.95
CA ALA A 34 30.21 -3.34 14.63
C ALA A 34 28.89 -2.57 14.68
N VAL A 35 27.91 -3.02 15.49
CA VAL A 35 26.64 -2.30 15.69
C VAL A 35 26.88 -0.89 16.23
N VAL A 36 27.74 -0.74 17.23
CA VAL A 36 28.11 0.58 17.78
C VAL A 36 28.77 1.47 16.73
N ALA A 37 29.70 0.93 15.93
CA ALA A 37 30.37 1.67 14.87
C ALA A 37 29.40 2.14 13.77
N VAL A 38 28.48 1.26 13.34
CA VAL A 38 27.43 1.59 12.36
C VAL A 38 26.48 2.64 12.92
N HIS A 39 26.04 2.49 14.17
CA HIS A 39 25.18 3.48 14.82
C HIS A 39 25.87 4.85 14.92
N ALA A 40 27.15 4.89 15.31
CA ALA A 40 27.91 6.13 15.36
C ALA A 40 28.04 6.79 13.97
N ASP A 41 28.22 6.00 12.91
CA ASP A 41 28.23 6.51 11.53
C ASP A 41 26.87 7.06 11.09
N GLN A 42 25.78 6.35 11.40
CA GLN A 42 24.42 6.81 11.17
C GLN A 42 24.18 8.16 11.85
N MET A 43 24.56 8.31 13.13
CA MET A 43 24.40 9.56 13.86
C MET A 43 25.18 10.72 13.23
N ARG A 44 26.42 10.48 12.76
CA ARG A 44 27.19 11.51 12.04
C ARG A 44 26.51 11.93 10.73
N ARG A 45 26.01 10.97 9.94
CA ARG A 45 25.30 11.26 8.68
C ARG A 45 24.00 12.01 8.91
N ILE A 46 23.27 11.66 9.97
CA ILE A 46 22.05 12.37 10.37
C ILE A 46 22.36 13.82 10.73
N ALA A 47 23.41 14.05 11.52
CA ALA A 47 23.83 15.39 11.91
C ALA A 47 24.31 16.25 10.72
N ALA A 48 24.80 15.61 9.65
CA ALA A 48 25.27 16.27 8.43
C ALA A 48 24.17 16.52 7.38
N ASP A 49 22.94 16.06 7.60
CA ASP A 49 21.82 16.29 6.68
C ASP A 49 21.40 17.78 6.67
N GLU A 50 20.75 18.22 5.59
CA GLU A 50 20.19 19.58 5.47
C GLU A 50 19.14 19.88 6.56
N HIS A 51 18.42 18.85 7.01
CA HIS A 51 17.42 18.92 8.06
C HIS A 51 17.59 17.78 9.08
N PRO A 52 18.62 17.86 9.96
CA PRO A 52 18.99 16.76 10.85
C PRO A 52 17.84 16.23 11.70
N ASP A 53 17.01 17.10 12.28
CA ASP A 53 15.89 16.69 13.12
C ASP A 53 14.82 15.89 12.35
N ARG A 54 14.56 16.26 11.09
CA ARG A 54 13.57 15.58 10.24
C ARG A 54 14.09 14.21 9.84
N PHE A 55 15.35 14.13 9.44
CA PHE A 55 15.95 12.88 9.03
C PHE A 55 16.17 11.93 10.22
N ALA A 56 16.51 12.46 11.40
CA ALA A 56 16.54 11.69 12.65
C ALA A 56 15.17 11.08 12.96
N MET A 57 14.08 11.83 12.80
CA MET A 57 12.72 11.33 12.97
C MET A 57 12.41 10.19 11.98
N LEU A 58 12.79 10.33 10.71
CA LEU A 58 12.62 9.26 9.73
C LEU A 58 13.36 7.99 10.16
N VAL A 59 14.64 8.10 10.51
CA VAL A 59 15.47 6.95 10.92
C VAL A 59 14.89 6.26 12.17
N ALA A 60 14.46 7.03 13.17
CA ALA A 60 13.83 6.50 14.37
C ALA A 60 12.49 5.80 14.04
N ALA A 61 11.67 6.39 13.17
CA ALA A 61 10.39 5.81 12.79
C ALA A 61 10.56 4.53 11.96
N GLU A 62 11.51 4.48 11.02
CA GLU A 62 11.83 3.26 10.25
C GLU A 62 12.33 2.14 11.16
N SER A 63 13.16 2.47 12.16
CA SER A 63 13.64 1.50 13.15
C SER A 63 12.48 0.94 13.99
N ALA A 64 11.57 1.81 14.44
CA ALA A 64 10.34 1.39 15.11
C ALA A 64 9.44 0.56 14.18
N GLY A 65 9.40 0.89 12.89
CA GLY A 65 8.73 0.12 11.84
C GLY A 65 9.23 -1.31 11.75
N GLY A 66 10.55 -1.51 11.76
CA GLY A 66 11.17 -2.84 11.77
C GLY A 66 10.70 -3.69 12.95
N LEU A 67 10.64 -3.09 14.15
CA LEU A 67 10.11 -3.77 15.34
C LEU A 67 8.61 -4.10 15.20
N ILE A 68 7.81 -3.14 14.70
CA ILE A 68 6.36 -3.33 14.47
C ILE A 68 6.10 -4.44 13.46
N ALA A 69 6.88 -4.51 12.38
CA ALA A 69 6.81 -5.58 11.38
C ALA A 69 7.09 -6.95 12.01
N ALA A 70 8.14 -7.05 12.84
CA ALA A 70 8.47 -8.28 13.54
C ALA A 70 7.37 -8.70 14.54
N GLU A 71 6.81 -7.74 15.28
CA GLU A 71 5.70 -7.98 16.20
C GLU A 71 4.43 -8.45 15.47
N MET A 72 4.05 -7.79 14.37
CA MET A 72 2.92 -8.22 13.54
C MET A 72 3.15 -9.62 12.94
N GLY A 73 4.38 -9.93 12.52
CA GLY A 73 4.75 -11.26 12.05
C GLY A 73 4.65 -12.32 13.15
N PHE A 74 4.95 -11.95 14.40
CA PHE A 74 4.83 -12.84 15.55
C PHE A 74 3.35 -13.06 15.96
N ASP A 75 2.63 -11.97 16.23
CA ASP A 75 1.24 -11.98 16.71
C ASP A 75 0.29 -12.53 15.64
N GLY A 76 0.45 -12.06 14.40
CA GLY A 76 -0.37 -12.41 13.24
C GLY A 76 -1.80 -11.86 13.30
N LEU A 77 -2.41 -11.71 12.13
CA LEU A 77 -3.82 -11.36 12.00
C LEU A 77 -4.70 -12.59 12.27
N PRO A 78 -5.67 -12.54 13.22
CA PRO A 78 -6.64 -13.62 13.42
C PRO A 78 -7.33 -14.05 12.12
N TRP A 79 -7.25 -15.35 11.80
CA TRP A 79 -7.73 -15.89 10.53
C TRP A 79 -8.37 -17.27 10.69
N ARG A 80 -9.60 -17.41 10.17
CA ARG A 80 -10.39 -18.64 10.13
C ARG A 80 -10.21 -19.35 8.78
N ALA A 81 -9.34 -20.37 8.78
CA ALA A 81 -9.02 -21.15 7.58
C ALA A 81 -10.22 -21.95 7.04
N ASP A 82 -11.08 -22.42 7.94
CA ASP A 82 -12.34 -23.08 7.62
C ASP A 82 -13.30 -22.15 6.88
N VAL A 83 -13.52 -20.93 7.39
CA VAL A 83 -14.34 -19.91 6.72
C VAL A 83 -13.75 -19.52 5.37
N HIS A 84 -12.42 -19.35 5.29
CA HIS A 84 -11.74 -19.11 4.02
C HIS A 84 -12.04 -20.24 3.02
N ASN A 85 -11.87 -21.50 3.43
CA ASN A 85 -12.09 -22.65 2.58
C ASN A 85 -13.54 -22.77 2.08
N GLU A 86 -14.52 -22.50 2.94
CA GLU A 86 -15.93 -22.45 2.58
C GLU A 86 -16.22 -21.36 1.53
N LEU A 87 -15.64 -20.17 1.70
CA LEU A 87 -15.78 -19.06 0.74
C LEU A 87 -15.19 -19.42 -0.62
N LEU A 88 -13.99 -19.99 -0.66
CA LEU A 88 -13.38 -20.44 -1.91
C LEU A 88 -14.22 -21.55 -2.54
N THR A 89 -14.71 -22.50 -1.76
CA THR A 89 -15.50 -23.62 -2.26
C THR A 89 -16.82 -23.14 -2.89
N GLY A 90 -17.50 -22.17 -2.26
CA GLY A 90 -18.73 -21.58 -2.81
C GLY A 90 -18.50 -20.79 -4.10
N LEU A 91 -17.37 -20.08 -4.21
CA LEU A 91 -17.05 -19.24 -5.37
C LEU A 91 -16.45 -20.03 -6.54
N LEU A 92 -15.53 -20.94 -6.26
CA LEU A 92 -14.66 -21.61 -7.24
C LEU A 92 -15.04 -23.08 -7.49
N GLY A 93 -15.89 -23.66 -6.64
CA GLY A 93 -16.16 -25.10 -6.60
C GLY A 93 -15.19 -25.82 -5.66
N PRO A 94 -15.25 -27.17 -5.58
CA PRO A 94 -14.38 -27.94 -4.70
C PRO A 94 -12.90 -27.66 -4.99
N ARG A 95 -12.07 -27.77 -3.95
CA ARG A 95 -10.62 -27.57 -4.05
C ARG A 95 -10.07 -28.46 -5.19
N PRO A 96 -9.44 -27.88 -6.22
CA PRO A 96 -8.95 -28.65 -7.34
C PRO A 96 -7.75 -29.51 -6.93
N VAL A 97 -7.49 -30.56 -7.70
CA VAL A 97 -6.22 -31.28 -7.66
C VAL A 97 -5.09 -30.30 -8.02
N PRO A 98 -3.91 -30.36 -7.37
CA PRO A 98 -2.79 -29.50 -7.69
C PRO A 98 -2.48 -29.48 -9.19
N GLY A 99 -2.31 -28.28 -9.76
CA GLY A 99 -2.06 -28.06 -11.19
C GLY A 99 -3.31 -27.95 -12.06
N LEU A 100 -4.50 -28.30 -11.56
CA LEU A 100 -5.76 -28.09 -12.29
C LEU A 100 -6.43 -26.76 -11.92
N ARG A 101 -7.22 -26.24 -12.87
CA ARG A 101 -8.07 -25.07 -12.63
C ARG A 101 -9.29 -25.47 -11.77
N PRO A 102 -9.80 -24.56 -10.92
CA PRO A 102 -11.08 -24.76 -10.25
C PRO A 102 -12.23 -24.94 -11.24
N ALA A 103 -13.23 -25.73 -10.87
CA ALA A 103 -14.34 -26.12 -11.76
C ALA A 103 -15.08 -24.91 -12.36
N ARG A 104 -15.38 -23.90 -11.55
CA ARG A 104 -16.06 -22.66 -12.02
C ARG A 104 -15.22 -21.88 -13.03
N VAL A 105 -13.91 -21.84 -12.84
CA VAL A 105 -12.98 -21.13 -13.74
C VAL A 105 -12.88 -21.90 -15.08
N ALA A 106 -12.88 -23.23 -15.03
CA ALA A 106 -12.91 -24.08 -16.22
C ALA A 106 -14.21 -23.93 -17.01
N ASP A 107 -15.38 -23.91 -16.33
CA ASP A 107 -16.69 -23.66 -16.95
C ASP A 107 -16.72 -22.30 -17.67
N LEU A 108 -16.27 -21.23 -17.00
CA LEU A 108 -16.19 -19.91 -17.60
C LEU A 108 -15.28 -19.89 -18.83
N ALA A 109 -14.14 -20.59 -18.81
CA ALA A 109 -13.27 -20.69 -19.99
C ALA A 109 -13.96 -21.38 -21.19
N ALA A 110 -14.74 -22.42 -20.93
CA ALA A 110 -15.52 -23.11 -21.95
C ALA A 110 -16.61 -22.18 -22.54
N ARG A 111 -17.38 -21.50 -21.68
CA ARG A 111 -18.42 -20.55 -22.08
C ARG A 111 -17.86 -19.34 -22.83
N ILE A 112 -16.67 -18.88 -22.48
CA ILE A 112 -15.96 -17.81 -23.22
C ILE A 112 -15.64 -18.29 -24.64
N SER A 113 -15.15 -19.52 -24.79
CA SER A 113 -14.84 -20.08 -26.11
C SER A 113 -16.11 -20.26 -26.94
N GLU A 114 -17.20 -20.74 -26.34
CA GLU A 114 -18.52 -20.84 -26.97
C GLU A 114 -19.03 -19.47 -27.42
N ALA A 115 -18.93 -18.44 -26.58
CA ALA A 115 -19.35 -17.08 -26.90
C ALA A 115 -18.54 -16.43 -28.04
N PHE A 116 -17.31 -16.91 -28.30
CA PHE A 116 -16.52 -16.51 -29.46
C PHE A 116 -16.68 -17.43 -30.67
N GLY A 117 -17.45 -18.52 -30.54
CA GLY A 117 -17.60 -19.57 -31.55
C GLY A 117 -16.29 -20.32 -31.86
N ARG A 118 -15.26 -20.20 -31.01
CA ARG A 118 -13.93 -20.78 -31.23
C ARG A 118 -13.18 -20.96 -29.90
N PRO A 119 -12.23 -21.89 -29.81
CA PRO A 119 -11.34 -22.00 -28.65
C PRO A 119 -10.55 -20.70 -28.43
N VAL A 120 -10.67 -20.10 -27.24
CA VAL A 120 -9.91 -18.90 -26.84
C VAL A 120 -9.37 -19.12 -25.43
N ASN A 121 -8.07 -18.95 -25.22
CA ASN A 121 -7.48 -18.94 -23.88
C ASN A 121 -7.76 -17.60 -23.19
N PRO A 122 -8.60 -17.54 -22.13
CA PRO A 122 -8.92 -16.29 -21.45
C PRO A 122 -7.72 -15.66 -20.72
N ASP A 123 -6.70 -16.46 -20.39
CA ASP A 123 -5.45 -16.00 -19.76
C ASP A 123 -4.52 -15.29 -20.74
N SER A 124 -4.81 -15.33 -22.06
CA SER A 124 -3.98 -14.68 -23.09
C SER A 124 -4.66 -13.40 -23.60
N PRO A 125 -4.21 -12.20 -23.15
CA PRO A 125 -4.75 -10.94 -23.64
C PRO A 125 -4.71 -10.83 -25.17
N ALA A 126 -3.63 -11.31 -25.79
CA ALA A 126 -3.47 -11.30 -27.25
C ALA A 126 -4.52 -12.15 -27.96
N GLN A 127 -4.84 -13.35 -27.44
CA GLN A 127 -5.90 -14.18 -28.03
C GLN A 127 -7.27 -13.54 -27.87
N VAL A 128 -7.57 -13.00 -26.69
CA VAL A 128 -8.84 -12.32 -26.42
C VAL A 128 -9.03 -11.08 -27.31
N LEU A 129 -7.98 -10.26 -27.50
CA LEU A 129 -8.03 -9.11 -28.41
C LEU A 129 -8.29 -9.53 -29.86
N ARG A 130 -7.62 -10.58 -30.33
CA ARG A 130 -7.85 -11.12 -31.68
C ARG A 130 -9.27 -11.67 -31.83
N ALA A 131 -9.79 -12.37 -30.82
CA ALA A 131 -11.14 -12.92 -30.84
C ALA A 131 -12.20 -11.82 -30.88
N LEU A 132 -12.08 -10.79 -30.03
CA LEU A 132 -12.95 -9.62 -30.05
C LEU A 132 -12.91 -8.90 -31.40
N ALA A 133 -11.70 -8.67 -31.94
CA ALA A 133 -11.53 -8.01 -33.25
C ALA A 133 -12.18 -8.82 -34.38
N ALA A 134 -12.06 -10.15 -34.35
CA ALA A 134 -12.70 -11.03 -35.32
C ALA A 134 -14.23 -11.08 -35.17
N SER A 135 -14.76 -10.73 -34.00
CA SER A 135 -16.19 -10.48 -33.77
C SER A 135 -16.61 -9.03 -34.07
N GLY A 136 -15.75 -8.24 -34.72
CA GLY A 136 -16.04 -6.84 -35.08
C GLY A 136 -15.79 -5.82 -33.96
N VAL A 137 -15.32 -6.23 -32.78
CA VAL A 137 -15.10 -5.36 -31.62
C VAL A 137 -13.61 -5.07 -31.45
N ARG A 138 -13.19 -3.84 -31.76
CA ARG A 138 -11.79 -3.41 -31.55
C ARG A 138 -11.65 -2.64 -30.24
N VAL A 139 -10.80 -3.15 -29.35
CA VAL A 139 -10.48 -2.51 -28.06
C VAL A 139 -8.97 -2.39 -27.85
N PRO A 140 -8.50 -1.34 -27.15
CA PRO A 140 -7.07 -1.12 -26.94
C PRO A 140 -6.44 -2.07 -25.92
N SER A 141 -7.25 -2.70 -25.07
CA SER A 141 -6.77 -3.66 -24.07
C SER A 141 -7.90 -4.54 -23.53
N THR A 142 -7.54 -5.62 -22.83
CA THR A 142 -8.49 -6.48 -22.10
C THR A 142 -8.66 -6.05 -20.64
N ARG A 143 -8.29 -4.81 -20.27
CA ARG A 143 -8.46 -4.31 -18.89
C ARG A 143 -9.95 -4.26 -18.54
N SER A 144 -10.29 -4.56 -17.29
CA SER A 144 -11.69 -4.64 -16.85
C SER A 144 -12.48 -3.34 -17.03
N ALA A 145 -11.81 -2.18 -17.02
CA ALA A 145 -12.45 -0.89 -17.33
C ALA A 145 -12.89 -0.80 -18.80
N VAL A 146 -12.07 -1.34 -19.72
CA VAL A 146 -12.40 -1.37 -21.15
C VAL A 146 -13.48 -2.42 -21.43
N LEU A 147 -13.32 -3.64 -20.89
CA LEU A 147 -14.27 -4.74 -21.09
C LEU A 147 -15.68 -4.44 -20.57
N ARG A 148 -15.83 -3.58 -19.54
CA ARG A 148 -17.15 -3.17 -19.05
C ARG A 148 -17.98 -2.38 -20.06
N GLY A 149 -17.33 -1.69 -20.99
CA GLY A 149 -18.00 -0.95 -22.06
C GLY A 149 -18.13 -1.74 -23.37
N VAL A 150 -17.80 -3.03 -23.36
CA VAL A 150 -17.87 -3.87 -24.56
C VAL A 150 -19.22 -4.56 -24.63
N ASP A 151 -19.94 -4.31 -25.72
CA ASP A 151 -21.17 -5.01 -26.06
C ASP A 151 -20.86 -6.32 -26.80
N HIS A 152 -20.54 -7.37 -26.04
CA HIS A 152 -20.30 -8.72 -26.55
C HIS A 152 -20.61 -9.75 -25.46
N PRO A 153 -21.25 -10.90 -25.75
CA PRO A 153 -21.61 -11.91 -24.74
C PRO A 153 -20.42 -12.39 -23.89
N ALA A 154 -19.26 -12.57 -24.53
CA ALA A 154 -18.01 -12.95 -23.84
C ALA A 154 -17.47 -11.91 -22.85
N ALA A 155 -17.84 -10.62 -22.95
CA ALA A 155 -17.25 -9.57 -22.12
C ALA A 155 -17.56 -9.74 -20.63
N ARG A 156 -18.82 -10.05 -20.29
CA ARG A 156 -19.23 -10.34 -18.90
C ARG A 156 -18.55 -11.59 -18.36
N LEU A 157 -18.45 -12.64 -19.18
CA LEU A 157 -17.78 -13.89 -18.81
C LEU A 157 -16.29 -13.68 -18.55
N LEU A 158 -15.62 -12.88 -19.39
CA LEU A 158 -14.21 -12.51 -19.20
C LEU A 158 -13.99 -11.72 -17.91
N LEU A 159 -14.90 -10.82 -17.54
CA LEU A 159 -14.81 -10.07 -16.29
C LEU A 159 -14.91 -11.01 -15.08
N GLU A 160 -15.89 -11.90 -15.06
CA GLU A 160 -16.09 -12.89 -14.01
C GLU A 160 -14.91 -13.87 -13.92
N TYR A 161 -14.46 -14.39 -15.07
CA TYR A 161 -13.29 -15.27 -15.15
C TYR A 161 -12.05 -14.60 -14.54
N LYS A 162 -11.76 -13.35 -14.93
CA LYS A 162 -10.60 -12.62 -14.43
C LYS A 162 -10.68 -12.32 -12.93
N GLU A 163 -11.88 -12.11 -12.41
CA GLU A 163 -12.08 -11.92 -10.97
C GLU A 163 -11.78 -13.21 -10.20
N LEU A 164 -12.40 -14.33 -10.59
CA LEU A 164 -12.24 -15.62 -9.92
C LEU A 164 -10.83 -16.20 -10.11
N ALA A 165 -10.25 -16.11 -11.30
CA ALA A 165 -8.89 -16.56 -11.57
C ALA A 165 -7.87 -15.77 -10.74
N ARG A 166 -8.04 -14.45 -10.60
CA ARG A 166 -7.18 -13.62 -9.75
C ARG A 166 -7.36 -13.94 -8.27
N LEU A 167 -8.59 -14.17 -7.80
CA LEU A 167 -8.84 -14.60 -6.43
C LEU A 167 -8.13 -15.93 -6.14
N HIS A 168 -8.27 -16.92 -7.03
CA HIS A 168 -7.63 -18.22 -6.90
C HIS A 168 -6.08 -18.10 -6.92
N ALA A 169 -5.53 -17.30 -7.82
CA ALA A 169 -4.08 -17.13 -7.93
C ALA A 169 -3.46 -16.39 -6.73
N ALA A 170 -4.14 -15.36 -6.22
CA ALA A 170 -3.59 -14.50 -5.17
C ALA A 170 -3.96 -14.95 -3.75
N HIS A 171 -5.12 -15.56 -3.56
CA HIS A 171 -5.67 -15.94 -2.25
C HIS A 171 -6.41 -17.29 -2.31
N GLY A 172 -6.00 -18.19 -3.21
CA GLY A 172 -6.56 -19.54 -3.26
C GLY A 172 -6.02 -20.43 -2.14
N TRP A 173 -6.29 -21.72 -2.26
CA TRP A 173 -5.89 -22.69 -1.24
C TRP A 173 -4.38 -22.80 -1.02
N ALA A 174 -3.56 -22.60 -2.07
CA ALA A 174 -2.10 -22.58 -1.91
C ALA A 174 -1.64 -21.43 -1.01
N TRP A 175 -2.23 -20.24 -1.20
CA TRP A 175 -1.97 -19.10 -0.31
C TRP A 175 -2.43 -19.40 1.11
N LEU A 176 -3.61 -20.00 1.27
CA LEU A 176 -4.14 -20.35 2.60
C LEU A 176 -3.19 -21.30 3.35
N ASP A 177 -2.72 -22.36 2.70
CA ASP A 177 -1.81 -23.33 3.31
C ASP A 177 -0.43 -22.73 3.63
N GLU A 178 0.05 -21.81 2.81
CA GLU A 178 1.37 -21.19 2.97
C GLU A 178 1.38 -20.15 4.09
N TRP A 179 0.38 -19.26 4.13
CA TRP A 179 0.39 -18.02 4.89
C TRP A 179 -0.46 -18.07 6.17
N VAL A 180 -1.34 -19.06 6.32
CA VAL A 180 -2.20 -19.21 7.50
C VAL A 180 -1.81 -20.47 8.27
N ALA A 181 -1.38 -20.26 9.52
CA ALA A 181 -1.04 -21.34 10.43
C ALA A 181 -1.47 -20.99 11.86
N ALA A 182 -1.97 -21.99 12.59
CA ALA A 182 -2.45 -21.83 13.96
C ALA A 182 -3.45 -20.65 14.13
N GLY A 183 -4.42 -20.54 13.22
CA GLY A 183 -5.48 -19.53 13.29
C GLY A 183 -5.02 -18.08 13.05
N ARG A 184 -3.86 -17.90 12.40
CA ARG A 184 -3.29 -16.59 12.12
C ARG A 184 -2.72 -16.51 10.71
N PHE A 185 -3.00 -15.39 10.03
CA PHE A 185 -2.28 -14.94 8.86
C PHE A 185 -1.05 -14.13 9.29
N ARG A 186 0.15 -14.55 8.90
CA ARG A 186 1.41 -13.87 9.26
C ARG A 186 2.08 -13.31 8.02
N ALA A 187 1.84 -12.03 7.75
CA ALA A 187 2.48 -11.34 6.65
C ALA A 187 3.97 -11.08 6.97
N GLU A 188 4.84 -11.40 6.01
CA GLU A 188 6.26 -11.02 6.08
C GLU A 188 6.45 -9.62 5.51
N TYR A 189 6.45 -8.62 6.39
CA TYR A 189 6.61 -7.22 6.01
C TYR A 189 8.08 -6.86 5.72
N VAL A 190 8.30 -6.19 4.59
CA VAL A 190 9.56 -5.51 4.26
C VAL A 190 9.34 -4.01 4.44
N VAL A 191 9.75 -3.50 5.60
CA VAL A 191 9.66 -2.08 5.96
C VAL A 191 10.50 -1.26 4.97
N GLY A 192 9.91 -0.20 4.43
CA GLY A 192 10.59 0.63 3.42
C GLY A 192 10.92 -0.11 2.11
N GLY A 193 10.32 -1.27 1.83
CA GLY A 193 10.64 -2.10 0.67
C GLY A 193 10.31 -1.49 -0.69
N VAL A 194 9.50 -0.42 -0.73
CA VAL A 194 9.26 0.40 -1.92
C VAL A 194 10.05 1.70 -1.81
N VAL A 195 10.51 2.24 -2.94
CA VAL A 195 11.30 3.50 -2.98
C VAL A 195 10.64 4.67 -2.24
N SER A 196 9.31 4.74 -2.20
CA SER A 196 8.56 5.77 -1.46
C SER A 196 8.52 5.53 0.06
N GLY A 197 9.09 4.46 0.59
CA GLY A 197 9.00 4.08 2.00
C GLY A 197 7.76 3.26 2.36
N ARG A 198 6.88 2.98 1.39
CA ARG A 198 5.79 2.03 1.61
C ARG A 198 6.35 0.65 1.93
N TRP A 199 5.66 -0.03 2.83
CA TRP A 199 5.98 -1.40 3.18
C TRP A 199 5.57 -2.32 2.03
N ALA A 200 6.41 -3.31 1.77
CA ALA A 200 6.14 -4.40 0.85
C ALA A 200 5.97 -5.71 1.63
N THR A 201 5.67 -6.80 0.93
CA THR A 201 5.72 -8.15 1.49
C THR A 201 6.69 -9.03 0.74
N ARG A 202 7.41 -9.88 1.46
CA ARG A 202 8.18 -10.98 0.88
C ARG A 202 7.25 -12.17 0.60
N GLY A 203 7.56 -13.00 -0.39
CA GLY A 203 6.87 -14.27 -0.67
C GLY A 203 5.45 -14.19 -1.25
N GLY A 204 4.83 -13.02 -1.38
CA GLY A 204 3.52 -12.89 -2.03
C GLY A 204 2.31 -13.05 -1.10
N GLY A 205 2.47 -12.82 0.20
CA GLY A 205 1.38 -12.85 1.20
C GLY A 205 0.18 -11.91 0.94
N ALA A 206 0.22 -11.09 -0.12
CA ALA A 206 -0.89 -10.29 -0.64
C ALA A 206 -1.65 -9.50 0.44
N LEU A 207 -1.11 -8.34 0.83
CA LEU A 207 -1.74 -7.46 1.84
C LEU A 207 -3.13 -6.96 1.45
N GLN A 208 -3.47 -6.92 0.16
CA GLN A 208 -4.81 -6.47 -0.24
C GLN A 208 -5.85 -7.58 -0.07
N ILE A 209 -6.37 -7.74 1.15
CA ILE A 209 -7.39 -8.74 1.47
C ILE A 209 -8.70 -8.43 0.72
N PRO A 210 -9.14 -9.30 -0.21
CA PRO A 210 -10.38 -9.11 -0.97
C PRO A 210 -11.58 -9.04 -0.03
N ARG A 211 -12.56 -8.18 -0.35
CA ARG A 211 -13.76 -7.96 0.49
C ARG A 211 -14.43 -9.27 0.91
N VAL A 212 -14.53 -10.23 0.00
CA VAL A 212 -15.16 -11.53 0.26
C VAL A 212 -14.40 -12.35 1.32
N LEU A 213 -13.07 -12.27 1.34
CA LEU A 213 -12.21 -12.98 2.28
C LEU A 213 -12.06 -12.27 3.63
N ARG A 214 -12.46 -11.00 3.75
CA ARG A 214 -12.49 -10.30 5.04
C ARG A 214 -13.37 -11.00 6.07
N ARG A 215 -14.33 -11.83 5.63
CA ARG A 215 -15.15 -12.70 6.49
C ARG A 215 -14.35 -13.78 7.23
N ALA A 216 -13.18 -14.15 6.71
CA ALA A 216 -12.28 -15.09 7.37
C ALA A 216 -11.40 -14.42 8.44
N VAL A 217 -11.37 -13.08 8.51
CA VAL A 217 -10.63 -12.35 9.54
C VAL A 217 -11.58 -12.10 10.71
N VAL A 218 -11.46 -12.95 11.75
CA VAL A 218 -12.37 -12.98 12.89
C VAL A 218 -11.55 -12.87 14.17
N ALA A 219 -11.88 -11.92 15.03
CA ALA A 219 -11.24 -11.76 16.34
C ALA A 219 -11.40 -13.03 17.19
N ASP A 220 -10.40 -13.29 18.02
CA ASP A 220 -10.50 -14.33 19.05
C ASP A 220 -11.69 -14.09 20.01
N PRO A 221 -12.19 -15.14 20.69
CA PRO A 221 -13.19 -14.99 21.73
C PRO A 221 -12.81 -13.93 22.78
N GLY A 222 -13.77 -13.08 23.14
CA GLY A 222 -13.57 -11.97 24.09
C GLY A 222 -12.74 -10.79 23.54
N HIS A 223 -12.32 -10.84 22.28
CA HIS A 223 -11.56 -9.80 21.61
C HIS A 223 -12.36 -9.17 20.48
N VAL A 224 -11.86 -8.02 20.01
CA VAL A 224 -12.36 -7.28 18.86
C VAL A 224 -11.19 -6.81 17.99
N LEU A 225 -11.51 -6.46 16.75
CA LEU A 225 -10.65 -5.73 15.83
C LEU A 225 -11.03 -4.25 15.86
N VAL A 226 -10.07 -3.39 16.19
CA VAL A 226 -10.17 -1.95 15.93
C VAL A 226 -9.51 -1.70 14.59
N VAL A 227 -10.33 -1.50 13.56
CA VAL A 227 -9.90 -1.22 12.19
C VAL A 227 -9.88 0.28 12.00
N ALA A 228 -8.72 0.81 11.65
CA ALA A 228 -8.47 2.24 11.54
C ALA A 228 -7.99 2.60 10.14
N ASP A 229 -8.61 3.59 9.50
CA ASP A 229 -8.34 3.98 8.12
C ASP A 229 -8.16 5.50 7.96
N ALA A 230 -7.03 5.89 7.40
CA ALA A 230 -6.69 7.29 7.12
C ALA A 230 -7.26 7.73 5.76
N ALA A 231 -8.55 8.06 5.73
CA ALA A 231 -9.24 8.47 4.52
C ALA A 231 -8.59 9.69 3.83
N GLN A 232 -8.41 9.59 2.51
CA GLN A 232 -7.85 10.64 1.65
C GLN A 232 -6.48 11.19 2.14
N LEU A 233 -5.61 10.33 2.67
CA LEU A 233 -4.32 10.73 3.24
C LEU A 233 -3.46 11.54 2.25
N GLU A 234 -3.28 11.07 1.02
CA GLU A 234 -2.37 11.71 0.05
C GLU A 234 -2.77 13.16 -0.30
N PRO A 235 -4.05 13.49 -0.61
CA PRO A 235 -4.46 14.88 -0.75
C PRO A 235 -4.21 15.76 0.48
N ARG A 236 -4.41 15.22 1.69
CA ARG A 236 -4.16 15.94 2.96
C ARG A 236 -2.66 16.21 3.13
N VAL A 237 -1.83 15.22 2.81
CA VAL A 237 -0.37 15.36 2.78
C VAL A 237 0.06 16.45 1.79
N LEU A 238 -0.51 16.47 0.58
CA LEU A 238 -0.22 17.54 -0.39
C LEU A 238 -0.63 18.92 0.15
N ALA A 239 -1.79 19.04 0.79
CA ALA A 239 -2.24 20.28 1.42
C ALA A 239 -1.23 20.78 2.47
N ALA A 240 -0.69 19.87 3.28
CA ALA A 240 0.27 20.19 4.33
C ALA A 240 1.65 20.54 3.76
N LEU A 241 2.11 19.82 2.73
CA LEU A 241 3.39 20.07 2.05
C LEU A 241 3.42 21.41 1.35
N ALA A 242 2.35 21.73 0.62
CA ALA A 242 2.25 22.95 -0.18
C ALA A 242 1.85 24.19 0.64
N ALA A 243 1.40 24.00 1.88
CA ALA A 243 0.80 25.03 2.73
C ALA A 243 -0.36 25.79 2.03
N ASP A 244 -1.08 25.12 1.14
CA ASP A 244 -2.20 25.69 0.40
C ASP A 244 -3.42 25.82 1.32
N ARG A 245 -3.74 27.04 1.75
CA ARG A 245 -4.83 27.30 2.71
C ARG A 245 -6.20 26.87 2.17
N ALA A 246 -6.44 26.99 0.87
CA ALA A 246 -7.72 26.60 0.28
C ALA A 246 -7.86 25.08 0.28
N LEU A 247 -6.78 24.36 -0.09
CA LEU A 247 -6.78 22.90 -0.04
C LEU A 247 -6.84 22.40 1.41
N ALA A 248 -6.16 23.07 2.34
CA ALA A 248 -6.20 22.75 3.76
C ALA A 248 -7.60 22.95 4.36
N ALA A 249 -8.31 24.03 3.98
CA ALA A 249 -9.68 24.26 4.39
C ALA A 249 -10.64 23.20 3.83
N ALA A 250 -10.50 22.85 2.54
CA ALA A 250 -11.26 21.76 1.94
C ALA A 250 -10.97 20.42 2.64
N ALA A 251 -9.71 20.16 2.98
CA ALA A 251 -9.29 18.97 3.71
C ALA A 251 -9.77 18.99 5.17
N ALA A 252 -9.96 20.13 5.81
CA ALA A 252 -10.48 20.19 7.18
C ALA A 252 -11.92 19.65 7.30
N THR A 253 -12.65 19.58 6.18
CA THR A 253 -13.97 18.94 6.11
C THR A 253 -13.86 17.40 6.17
N GLY A 254 -14.96 16.73 6.54
CA GLY A 254 -14.99 15.27 6.67
C GLY A 254 -14.60 14.57 5.37
N ASP A 255 -15.36 14.80 4.29
CA ASP A 255 -15.06 14.25 2.97
C ASP A 255 -14.52 15.34 2.04
N LEU A 256 -13.22 15.29 1.78
CA LEU A 256 -12.54 16.23 0.87
C LEU A 256 -13.16 16.24 -0.52
N TYR A 257 -13.58 15.09 -1.06
CA TYR A 257 -14.13 15.04 -2.41
C TYR A 257 -15.53 15.63 -2.46
N GLU A 258 -16.33 15.44 -1.41
CA GLU A 258 -17.63 16.06 -1.27
C GLU A 258 -17.51 17.59 -1.17
N ALA A 259 -16.56 18.08 -0.36
CA ALA A 259 -16.29 19.51 -0.25
C ALA A 259 -15.83 20.15 -1.58
N LEU A 260 -15.26 19.35 -2.48
CA LEU A 260 -14.86 19.80 -3.82
C LEU A 260 -15.95 19.60 -4.87
N ALA A 261 -17.00 18.82 -4.60
CA ALA A 261 -18.00 18.42 -5.60
C ALA A 261 -18.68 19.63 -6.26
N SER A 262 -18.95 20.70 -5.50
CA SER A 262 -19.53 21.95 -6.02
C SER A 262 -18.70 22.59 -7.14
N SER A 263 -17.38 22.40 -7.13
CA SER A 263 -16.46 22.88 -8.18
C SER A 263 -16.47 22.00 -9.44
N PHE A 264 -17.14 20.85 -9.39
CA PHE A 264 -17.20 19.84 -10.44
C PHE A 264 -18.64 19.41 -10.75
N GLY A 265 -19.56 20.38 -10.78
CA GLY A 265 -20.97 20.14 -11.14
C GLY A 265 -21.77 19.37 -10.09
N GLY A 266 -21.31 19.33 -8.84
CA GLY A 266 -21.96 18.62 -7.75
C GLY A 266 -21.59 17.14 -7.66
N GLU A 267 -20.65 16.64 -8.47
CA GLU A 267 -20.32 15.22 -8.52
C GLU A 267 -19.02 14.89 -7.76
N ARG A 268 -19.16 14.23 -6.60
CA ARG A 268 -18.04 13.73 -5.79
C ARG A 268 -17.06 12.83 -6.58
N SER A 269 -17.58 11.99 -7.47
CA SER A 269 -16.77 11.09 -8.30
C SER A 269 -15.86 11.86 -9.25
N LYS A 270 -16.38 12.90 -9.92
CA LYS A 270 -15.60 13.80 -10.79
C LYS A 270 -14.56 14.57 -9.99
N ALA A 271 -14.91 15.07 -8.81
CA ALA A 271 -13.96 15.74 -7.91
C ALA A 271 -12.79 14.83 -7.51
N LYS A 272 -13.07 13.56 -7.20
CA LYS A 272 -12.05 12.55 -6.92
C LYS A 272 -11.14 12.30 -8.12
N VAL A 273 -11.71 12.06 -9.30
CA VAL A 273 -10.93 11.83 -10.53
C VAL A 273 -10.07 13.03 -10.88
N ALA A 274 -10.63 14.25 -10.77
CA ALA A 274 -9.92 15.50 -10.98
C ALA A 274 -8.70 15.61 -10.08
N LEU A 275 -8.90 15.48 -8.76
CA LEU A 275 -7.85 15.69 -7.77
C LEU A 275 -6.74 14.67 -7.92
N LEU A 276 -7.07 13.40 -8.10
CA LEU A 276 -6.08 12.35 -8.30
C LEU A 276 -5.35 12.54 -9.65
N SER A 277 -6.05 12.91 -10.72
CA SER A 277 -5.41 13.21 -12.01
C SER A 277 -4.42 14.36 -11.91
N ALA A 278 -4.74 15.40 -11.14
CA ALA A 278 -3.85 16.53 -10.91
C ALA A 278 -2.61 16.16 -10.10
N MET A 279 -2.78 15.36 -9.04
CA MET A 279 -1.68 14.88 -8.22
C MET A 279 -0.75 13.94 -9.00
N TYR A 280 -1.31 13.07 -9.85
CA TYR A 280 -0.59 11.96 -10.49
C TYR A 280 -0.23 12.19 -11.97
N GLY A 281 -0.65 13.30 -12.56
CA GLY A 281 -0.31 13.67 -13.94
C GLY A 281 -1.08 12.91 -15.03
N GLY A 282 -2.36 12.61 -14.79
CA GLY A 282 -3.27 12.13 -15.84
C GLY A 282 -3.77 13.30 -16.68
N ALA A 283 -3.21 13.50 -17.88
CA ALA A 283 -3.59 14.59 -18.78
C ALA A 283 -4.06 14.03 -20.13
N GLY A 284 -5.36 13.80 -20.25
CA GLY A 284 -6.03 13.48 -21.52
C GLY A 284 -7.54 13.71 -21.41
N GLY A 285 -8.14 14.37 -22.40
CA GLY A 285 -9.59 14.62 -22.45
C GLY A 285 -10.11 15.49 -21.29
N GLU A 286 -11.25 15.08 -20.72
CA GLU A 286 -11.93 15.74 -19.58
C GLU A 286 -10.99 15.97 -18.37
N ALA A 287 -10.02 15.09 -18.14
CA ALA A 287 -9.04 15.23 -17.06
C ALA A 287 -8.17 16.49 -17.18
N GLY A 288 -7.91 16.96 -18.40
CA GLY A 288 -7.15 18.20 -18.64
C GLY A 288 -7.92 19.46 -18.24
N GLN A 289 -9.23 19.49 -18.48
CA GLN A 289 -10.10 20.59 -18.07
C GLN A 289 -10.24 20.64 -16.55
N LEU A 290 -10.44 19.47 -15.93
CA LEU A 290 -10.50 19.31 -14.48
C LEU A 290 -9.18 19.74 -13.78
N LEU A 291 -8.04 19.46 -14.40
CA LEU A 291 -6.73 19.92 -13.93
C LEU A 291 -6.59 21.45 -13.95
N ALA A 292 -7.11 22.11 -14.97
CA ALA A 292 -7.07 23.58 -15.06
C ALA A 292 -7.87 24.25 -13.92
N VAL A 293 -9.02 23.67 -13.56
CA VAL A 293 -9.83 24.13 -12.42
C VAL A 293 -9.05 23.98 -11.11
N LEU A 294 -8.39 22.83 -10.88
CA LEU A 294 -7.60 22.59 -9.67
C LEU A 294 -6.39 23.52 -9.56
N ARG A 295 -5.69 23.77 -10.66
CA ARG A 295 -4.56 24.72 -10.69
C ARG A 295 -4.98 26.13 -10.28
N ARG A 296 -6.17 26.57 -10.71
CA ARG A 296 -6.72 27.88 -10.32
C ARG A 296 -7.14 27.90 -8.85
N ARG A 297 -7.72 26.81 -8.34
CA ARG A 297 -8.25 26.75 -6.98
C ARG A 297 -7.18 26.51 -5.91
N PHE A 298 -6.16 25.71 -6.24
CA PHE A 298 -5.08 25.27 -5.35
C PHE A 298 -3.71 25.53 -5.99
N PRO A 299 -3.36 26.81 -6.23
CA PRO A 299 -2.17 27.16 -7.00
C PRO A 299 -0.87 26.71 -6.32
N LEU A 300 -0.80 26.74 -4.98
CA LEU A 300 0.42 26.33 -4.27
C LEU A 300 0.59 24.81 -4.33
N ALA A 301 -0.50 24.06 -4.19
CA ALA A 301 -0.48 22.61 -4.34
C ALA A 301 -0.04 22.19 -5.76
N ALA A 302 -0.55 22.85 -6.79
CA ALA A 302 -0.15 22.62 -8.18
C ALA A 302 1.34 22.94 -8.42
N GLN A 303 1.79 24.11 -7.96
CA GLN A 303 3.19 24.52 -8.09
C GLN A 303 4.14 23.53 -7.40
N TYR A 304 3.77 23.02 -6.23
CA TYR A 304 4.58 22.05 -5.49
C TYR A 304 4.84 20.76 -6.30
N VAL A 305 3.78 20.16 -6.84
CA VAL A 305 3.89 18.91 -7.62
C VAL A 305 4.50 19.12 -9.01
N GLU A 306 4.38 20.31 -9.58
CA GLU A 306 5.04 20.71 -10.83
C GLU A 306 6.53 20.96 -10.64
N ALA A 307 6.93 21.61 -9.54
CA ALA A 307 8.33 21.79 -9.18
C ALA A 307 9.04 20.44 -8.98
N ALA A 308 8.38 19.48 -8.32
CA ALA A 308 8.89 18.12 -8.18
C ALA A 308 9.02 17.40 -9.54
N ALA A 309 8.05 17.57 -10.44
CA ALA A 309 8.12 17.01 -11.79
C ALA A 309 9.30 17.58 -12.59
N ARG A 310 9.43 18.91 -12.59
CA ARG A 310 10.52 19.62 -13.27
C ARG A 310 11.88 19.21 -12.73
N ALA A 311 12.01 19.08 -11.40
CA ALA A 311 13.23 18.56 -10.79
C ALA A 311 13.61 17.17 -11.33
N GLY A 312 12.63 16.27 -11.48
CA GLY A 312 12.88 14.95 -12.05
C GLY A 312 13.28 15.01 -13.53
N GLU A 313 12.61 15.84 -14.31
CA GLU A 313 12.94 16.07 -15.74
C GLU A 313 14.36 16.63 -15.91
N GLU A 314 14.81 17.49 -15.00
CA GLU A 314 16.19 18.01 -14.95
C GLU A 314 17.21 16.99 -14.37
N GLY A 315 16.78 15.76 -14.08
CA GLY A 315 17.65 14.71 -13.52
C GLY A 315 17.99 14.88 -12.04
N ARG A 316 17.41 15.86 -11.35
CA ARG A 316 17.59 16.07 -9.91
C ARG A 316 16.81 15.03 -9.09
N VAL A 317 17.20 14.90 -7.82
CA VAL A 317 16.48 14.08 -6.84
C VAL A 317 15.49 14.94 -6.06
N VAL A 318 14.43 14.31 -5.56
CA VAL A 318 13.44 14.92 -4.68
C VAL A 318 13.37 14.14 -3.36
N ARG A 319 12.87 14.78 -2.31
CA ARG A 319 12.78 14.20 -0.97
C ARG A 319 11.35 14.23 -0.42
N SER A 320 11.03 13.29 0.45
CA SER A 320 9.84 13.35 1.30
C SER A 320 9.98 14.45 2.38
N ARG A 321 8.91 14.67 3.14
CA ARG A 321 8.91 15.65 4.24
C ARG A 321 10.00 15.36 5.28
N LEU A 322 10.21 14.10 5.65
CA LEU A 322 11.22 13.71 6.62
C LEU A 322 12.60 13.40 6.00
N GLY A 323 12.79 13.64 4.70
CA GLY A 323 14.12 13.55 4.06
C GLY A 323 14.39 12.26 3.27
N ARG A 324 13.40 11.35 3.13
CA ARG A 324 13.56 10.16 2.27
C ARG A 324 13.83 10.61 0.84
N THR A 325 14.98 10.23 0.28
CA THR A 325 15.42 10.70 -1.04
C THR A 325 15.08 9.66 -2.11
N CYS A 326 14.54 10.09 -3.26
CA CYS A 326 14.30 9.18 -4.36
C CYS A 326 15.62 8.71 -5.00
N PRO A 327 15.67 7.51 -5.62
CA PRO A 327 16.85 7.09 -6.36
C PRO A 327 17.23 8.09 -7.47
N PRO A 328 18.53 8.32 -7.72
CA PRO A 328 18.98 9.14 -8.85
C PRO A 328 18.53 8.52 -10.19
N PRO A 329 18.50 9.29 -11.28
CA PRO A 329 18.28 8.72 -12.61
C PRO A 329 19.33 7.65 -12.94
N SER A 330 18.93 6.59 -13.63
CA SER A 330 19.84 5.53 -14.07
C SER A 330 20.77 6.04 -15.18
N ASP A 331 21.91 5.37 -15.38
CA ASP A 331 22.83 5.72 -16.46
C ASP A 331 22.19 5.54 -17.84
N ALA A 332 21.29 4.56 -18.00
CA ALA A 332 20.47 4.40 -19.20
C ALA A 332 19.57 5.61 -19.45
N TRP A 333 18.96 6.18 -18.40
CA TRP A 333 18.19 7.42 -18.54
C TRP A 333 19.09 8.57 -18.96
N ARG A 334 20.26 8.73 -18.32
CA ARG A 334 21.21 9.81 -18.62
C ARG A 334 21.72 9.74 -20.07
N GLY A 335 22.04 8.54 -20.55
CA GLY A 335 22.45 8.32 -21.94
C GLY A 335 21.34 8.61 -22.95
N LEU A 336 20.08 8.24 -22.64
CA LEU A 336 18.92 8.55 -23.50
C LEU A 336 18.55 10.03 -23.53
N THR A 337 18.97 10.82 -22.52
CA THR A 337 18.68 12.26 -22.42
C THR A 337 19.88 13.14 -22.71
N ALA A 338 21.06 12.56 -22.90
CA ALA A 338 22.22 13.24 -23.50
C ALA A 338 21.93 13.50 -24.99
N GLU A 339 22.63 14.44 -25.62
CA GLU A 339 22.36 14.85 -27.02
C GLU A 339 22.21 13.62 -27.95
N PRO A 340 21.08 13.50 -28.67
CA PRO A 340 20.80 12.30 -29.47
C PRO A 340 21.64 12.27 -30.75
N ASP A 341 22.18 11.09 -31.09
CA ASP A 341 22.91 10.84 -32.35
C ASP A 341 21.98 10.90 -33.60
N ASP A 342 20.68 10.64 -33.43
CA ASP A 342 19.63 10.78 -34.46
C ASP A 342 18.50 11.69 -33.92
N PRO A 343 18.29 12.89 -34.52
CA PRO A 343 17.38 13.90 -33.98
C PRO A 343 15.93 13.42 -33.85
N ASP A 344 15.36 12.81 -34.90
CA ASP A 344 13.90 12.61 -34.97
C ASP A 344 13.39 11.47 -34.06
N THR A 345 14.11 10.34 -34.01
CA THR A 345 13.71 9.19 -33.18
C THR A 345 14.19 9.32 -31.74
N GLY A 346 15.38 9.91 -31.55
CA GLY A 346 15.98 10.18 -30.25
C GLY A 346 15.17 11.18 -29.43
N GLU A 347 14.72 12.29 -30.01
CA GLU A 347 13.95 13.32 -29.32
C GLU A 347 12.62 12.80 -28.76
N ALA A 348 11.90 11.98 -29.53
CA ALA A 348 10.62 11.42 -29.09
C ALA A 348 10.79 10.46 -27.90
N GLN A 349 11.86 9.64 -27.91
CA GLN A 349 12.17 8.71 -26.82
C GLN A 349 12.70 9.43 -25.58
N ALA A 350 13.62 10.38 -25.76
CA ALA A 350 14.13 11.24 -24.69
C ALA A 350 12.98 11.98 -24.00
N GLY A 351 12.09 12.62 -24.77
CA GLY A 351 10.92 13.31 -24.24
C GLY A 351 9.95 12.41 -23.47
N ARG A 352 9.78 11.14 -23.88
CA ARG A 352 8.99 10.15 -23.11
C ARG A 352 9.67 9.80 -21.78
N SER A 353 10.98 9.59 -21.78
CA SER A 353 11.78 9.25 -20.59
C SER A 353 11.83 10.41 -19.59
N LEU A 354 12.00 11.65 -20.06
CA LEU A 354 11.91 12.87 -19.24
C LEU A 354 10.56 12.96 -18.53
N ARG A 355 9.45 12.89 -19.30
CA ARG A 355 8.09 12.95 -18.73
C ARG A 355 7.79 11.79 -17.77
N ALA A 356 8.33 10.60 -18.02
CA ALA A 356 8.19 9.47 -17.11
C ALA A 356 8.88 9.73 -15.76
N ARG A 357 10.09 10.30 -15.79
CA ARG A 357 10.81 10.70 -14.57
C ARG A 357 10.10 11.84 -13.84
N GLY A 358 9.59 12.85 -14.56
CA GLY A 358 8.79 13.92 -13.97
C GLY A 358 7.52 13.42 -13.29
N ARG A 359 6.79 12.47 -13.89
CA ARG A 359 5.66 11.80 -13.22
C ARG A 359 6.10 11.02 -11.97
N PHE A 360 7.23 10.32 -12.05
CA PHE A 360 7.77 9.59 -10.91
C PHE A 360 8.08 10.51 -9.72
N THR A 361 8.86 11.58 -9.92
CA THR A 361 9.25 12.50 -8.83
C THR A 361 8.06 13.29 -8.28
N ARG A 362 7.11 13.66 -9.16
CA ARG A 362 5.82 14.23 -8.75
C ARG A 362 5.08 13.33 -7.75
N ASN A 363 4.95 12.06 -8.08
CA ASN A 363 4.21 11.11 -7.25
C ASN A 363 5.00 10.81 -5.96
N PHE A 364 6.32 10.75 -6.07
CA PHE A 364 7.23 10.43 -4.97
C PHE A 364 7.06 11.38 -3.79
N VAL A 365 7.07 12.70 -4.01
CA VAL A 365 7.05 13.67 -2.89
C VAL A 365 5.80 13.54 -2.02
N VAL A 366 4.65 13.24 -2.62
CA VAL A 366 3.39 13.03 -1.89
C VAL A 366 3.35 11.65 -1.24
N GLN A 367 3.63 10.59 -2.02
CA GLN A 367 3.51 9.21 -1.53
C GLN A 367 4.54 8.90 -0.43
N ALA A 368 5.75 9.44 -0.56
CA ALA A 368 6.79 9.24 0.44
C ALA A 368 6.51 10.03 1.72
N SER A 369 5.99 11.26 1.61
CA SER A 369 5.56 12.01 2.80
C SER A 369 4.33 11.41 3.48
N ALA A 370 3.46 10.70 2.73
CA ALA A 370 2.38 9.91 3.30
C ALA A 370 2.91 8.66 4.03
N ALA A 371 3.94 8.00 3.48
CA ALA A 371 4.62 6.91 4.17
C ALA A 371 5.32 7.39 5.46
N ASP A 372 5.97 8.55 5.42
CA ASP A 372 6.56 9.21 6.60
C ASP A 372 5.51 9.42 7.70
N TRP A 373 4.33 9.92 7.35
CA TRP A 373 3.23 10.08 8.31
C TRP A 373 2.74 8.74 8.87
N ALA A 374 2.54 7.75 8.00
CA ALA A 374 2.03 6.45 8.41
C ALA A 374 2.99 5.74 9.37
N ILE A 375 4.31 5.79 9.12
CA ILE A 375 5.30 5.14 9.99
C ILE A 375 5.41 5.83 11.36
N VAL A 376 5.29 7.16 11.41
CA VAL A 376 5.25 7.91 12.68
C VAL A 376 3.96 7.60 13.45
N LEU A 377 2.81 7.47 12.76
CA LEU A 377 1.56 7.01 13.36
C LEU A 377 1.73 5.63 13.99
N LEU A 378 2.31 4.68 13.27
CA LEU A 378 2.52 3.32 13.77
C LEU A 378 3.44 3.31 15.00
N ALA A 379 4.54 4.04 14.97
CA ALA A 379 5.45 4.17 16.11
C ALA A 379 4.76 4.77 17.34
N GLY A 380 3.99 5.85 17.15
CA GLY A 380 3.21 6.49 18.22
C GLY A 380 2.10 5.60 18.77
N LEU A 381 1.43 4.84 17.91
CA LEU A 381 0.39 3.90 18.29
C LEU A 381 0.96 2.73 19.08
N ARG A 382 2.07 2.12 18.63
CA ARG A 382 2.76 1.04 19.35
C ARG A 382 3.08 1.41 20.79
N ARG A 383 3.64 2.60 21.04
CA ARG A 383 3.95 3.05 22.42
C ARG A 383 2.69 3.12 23.29
N ARG A 384 1.57 3.61 22.73
CA ARG A 384 0.29 3.74 23.46
C ARG A 384 -0.35 2.39 23.74
N LEU A 385 -0.36 1.48 22.77
CA LEU A 385 -0.89 0.13 22.97
C LEU A 385 -0.11 -0.62 24.05
N ALA A 386 1.21 -0.45 24.09
CA ALA A 386 2.05 -1.01 25.15
C ALA A 386 1.69 -0.43 26.53
N ALA A 387 1.38 0.87 26.63
CA ALA A 387 0.94 1.49 27.87
C ALA A 387 -0.45 1.01 28.32
N ILE A 388 -1.42 0.98 27.40
CA ILE A 388 -2.77 0.45 27.65
C ILE A 388 -2.68 -0.99 28.16
N SER A 389 -1.93 -1.83 27.46
CA SER A 389 -1.77 -3.24 27.82
C SER A 389 -1.17 -3.43 29.21
N ARG A 390 -0.17 -2.62 29.60
CA ARG A 390 0.46 -2.71 30.94
C ARG A 390 -0.50 -2.32 32.06
N ASN A 391 -1.28 -1.26 31.86
CA ASN A 391 -2.18 -0.73 32.89
C ASN A 391 -3.29 -1.71 33.24
N GLU A 392 -3.84 -2.40 32.23
CA GLU A 392 -4.96 -3.32 32.38
C GLU A 392 -4.53 -4.74 32.83
N SER A 393 -3.33 -5.19 32.46
CA SER A 393 -2.85 -6.55 32.77
C SER A 393 -2.04 -6.65 34.08
N GLY A 394 -1.94 -5.57 34.85
CA GLY A 394 -1.15 -5.55 36.10
C GLY A 394 0.35 -5.84 35.90
N GLY A 395 0.88 -5.65 34.68
CA GLY A 395 2.29 -5.84 34.34
C GLY A 395 2.71 -7.25 33.88
N LEU A 396 1.79 -8.23 33.81
CA LEU A 396 2.08 -9.56 33.26
C LEU A 396 1.79 -9.57 31.75
N ALA A 397 2.76 -10.01 30.93
CA ALA A 397 2.59 -10.19 29.49
C ALA A 397 1.63 -11.36 29.22
N THR A 398 0.35 -11.07 29.20
CA THR A 398 -0.72 -12.06 29.02
C THR A 398 -1.31 -12.00 27.62
N THR A 399 -2.12 -13.01 27.30
CA THR A 399 -3.01 -13.10 26.13
C THR A 399 -4.06 -11.97 26.05
N GLN A 400 -4.01 -10.97 26.94
CA GLN A 400 -4.96 -9.86 27.03
C GLN A 400 -4.36 -8.50 26.64
N ALA A 401 -3.33 -8.47 25.79
CA ALA A 401 -2.72 -7.23 25.33
C ALA A 401 -3.35 -6.74 24.01
N ALA A 402 -3.38 -5.42 23.81
CA ALA A 402 -3.73 -4.83 22.52
C ALA A 402 -2.53 -4.89 21.57
N ARG A 403 -2.69 -5.53 20.40
CA ARG A 403 -1.61 -5.79 19.45
C ARG A 403 -1.91 -5.20 18.08
N LEU A 404 -0.92 -4.54 17.48
CA LEU A 404 -0.94 -4.29 16.04
C LEU A 404 -0.81 -5.64 15.33
N VAL A 405 -1.77 -5.97 14.48
CA VAL A 405 -1.79 -7.29 13.80
C VAL A 405 -1.78 -7.18 12.28
N PHE A 406 -2.08 -6.00 11.74
CA PHE A 406 -2.08 -5.78 10.31
C PHE A 406 -1.89 -4.31 9.96
N PHE A 407 -1.15 -4.06 8.88
CA PHE A 407 -0.95 -2.76 8.29
C PHE A 407 -1.00 -2.84 6.77
N GLN A 408 -1.75 -1.93 6.15
CA GLN A 408 -1.80 -1.72 4.71
C GLN A 408 -1.86 -0.21 4.40
N HIS A 409 -0.68 0.41 4.32
CA HIS A 409 -0.46 1.80 3.92
C HIS A 409 -1.19 2.87 4.76
N ASP A 410 -2.50 3.02 4.56
CA ASP A 410 -3.40 3.94 5.25
C ASP A 410 -4.37 3.23 6.20
N GLU A 411 -4.39 1.89 6.21
CA GLU A 411 -5.20 1.08 7.11
C GLU A 411 -4.32 0.34 8.14
N VAL A 412 -4.77 0.31 9.39
CA VAL A 412 -4.14 -0.45 10.48
C VAL A 412 -5.22 -1.20 11.27
N ILE A 413 -4.91 -2.43 11.69
CA ILE A 413 -5.81 -3.23 12.51
C ILE A 413 -5.11 -3.56 13.83
N VAL A 414 -5.81 -3.27 14.92
CA VAL A 414 -5.44 -3.67 16.27
C VAL A 414 -6.37 -4.79 16.73
N HIS A 415 -5.83 -5.90 17.19
CA HIS A 415 -6.57 -6.95 17.88
C HIS A 415 -6.40 -6.74 19.39
N CYS A 416 -7.50 -6.64 20.13
CA CYS A 416 -7.46 -6.35 21.56
C CYS A 416 -8.67 -6.94 22.30
N PRO A 417 -8.60 -7.15 23.62
CA PRO A 417 -9.77 -7.47 24.42
C PRO A 417 -10.88 -6.44 24.24
N ALA A 418 -12.14 -6.89 24.24
CA ALA A 418 -13.29 -6.01 24.00
C ALA A 418 -13.33 -4.80 24.96
N GLY A 419 -12.93 -4.98 26.22
CA GLY A 419 -12.85 -3.90 27.22
C GLY A 419 -11.85 -2.79 26.88
N MET A 420 -10.83 -3.07 26.06
CA MET A 420 -9.81 -2.08 25.67
C MET A 420 -10.18 -1.27 24.44
N ALA A 421 -11.26 -1.61 23.73
CA ALA A 421 -11.57 -1.06 22.41
C ALA A 421 -11.68 0.48 22.42
N GLY A 422 -12.30 1.06 23.45
CA GLY A 422 -12.42 2.52 23.59
C GLY A 422 -11.07 3.21 23.72
N ALA A 423 -10.20 2.72 24.60
CA ALA A 423 -8.86 3.25 24.80
C ALA A 423 -7.98 3.10 23.55
N VAL A 424 -8.11 1.98 22.82
CA VAL A 424 -7.41 1.75 21.56
C VAL A 424 -7.88 2.75 20.49
N THR A 425 -9.18 2.99 20.35
CA THR A 425 -9.73 3.99 19.42
C THR A 425 -9.21 5.40 19.72
N GLU A 426 -9.18 5.81 20.99
CA GLU A 426 -8.60 7.10 21.38
C GLU A 426 -7.10 7.16 21.09
N ALA A 427 -6.36 6.06 21.32
CA ALA A 427 -4.95 5.98 21.03
C ALA A 427 -4.64 6.11 19.53
N VAL A 428 -5.47 5.54 18.65
CA VAL A 428 -5.37 5.72 17.20
C VAL A 428 -5.50 7.20 16.82
N GLY A 429 -6.56 7.88 17.29
CA GLY A 429 -6.77 9.30 17.02
C GLY A 429 -5.64 10.18 17.55
N SER A 430 -5.15 9.88 18.76
CA SER A 430 -4.03 10.59 19.39
C SER A 430 -2.71 10.38 18.63
N ALA A 431 -2.44 9.16 18.16
CA ALA A 431 -1.26 8.85 17.36
C ALA A 431 -1.31 9.55 15.99
N ALA A 432 -2.47 9.61 15.34
CA ALA A 432 -2.67 10.33 14.09
C ALA A 432 -2.41 11.84 14.25
N ALA A 433 -2.90 12.44 15.33
CA ALA A 433 -2.66 13.84 15.65
C ALA A 433 -1.19 14.13 15.98
N GLU A 434 -0.52 13.24 16.72
CA GLU A 434 0.92 13.31 16.97
C GLU A 434 1.72 13.22 15.67
N ALA A 435 1.42 12.26 14.80
CA ALA A 435 2.08 12.09 13.51
C ALA A 435 1.92 13.32 12.61
N GLY A 436 0.73 13.92 12.57
CA GLY A 436 0.50 15.18 11.85
C GLY A 436 1.43 16.29 12.33
N ARG A 437 1.57 16.48 13.64
CA ARG A 437 2.44 17.50 14.23
C ARG A 437 3.93 17.21 14.02
N LEU A 438 4.37 15.96 14.22
CA LEU A 438 5.78 15.59 14.11
C LEU A 438 6.28 15.68 12.67
N VAL A 439 5.45 15.31 11.69
CA VAL A 439 5.85 15.30 10.28
C VAL A 439 5.72 16.68 9.64
N PHE A 440 4.60 17.36 9.86
CA PHE A 440 4.30 18.61 9.15
C PHE A 440 4.54 19.87 9.99
N GLY A 441 4.71 19.75 11.30
CA GLY A 441 4.76 20.89 12.22
C GLY A 441 3.36 21.49 12.44
N PRO A 442 3.27 22.77 12.85
CA PRO A 442 2.00 23.49 12.94
C PRO A 442 1.34 23.60 11.57
N THR A 443 0.19 22.94 11.40
CA THR A 443 -0.59 22.97 10.15
C THR A 443 -2.09 23.00 10.45
N PRO A 444 -2.90 23.75 9.68
CA PRO A 444 -4.35 23.70 9.78
C PRO A 444 -4.95 22.40 9.20
N VAL A 445 -4.15 21.60 8.50
CA VAL A 445 -4.59 20.34 7.89
C VAL A 445 -4.84 19.29 8.97
N ARG A 446 -6.02 18.67 8.93
CA ARG A 446 -6.36 17.53 9.78
C ARG A 446 -6.06 16.22 9.06
N PHE A 447 -5.65 15.21 9.83
CA PHE A 447 -5.41 13.84 9.37
C PHE A 447 -6.35 12.89 10.13
N PRO A 448 -7.67 12.95 9.87
CA PRO A 448 -8.63 12.11 10.56
C PRO A 448 -8.38 10.63 10.22
N VAL A 449 -8.54 9.78 11.22
CA VAL A 449 -8.52 8.33 11.07
C VAL A 449 -9.86 7.82 11.57
N THR A 450 -10.65 7.23 10.67
CA THR A 450 -11.92 6.62 11.05
C THR A 450 -11.65 5.26 11.67
N THR A 451 -12.40 4.91 12.72
CA THR A 451 -12.24 3.66 13.44
C THR A 451 -13.56 2.89 13.48
N SER A 452 -13.48 1.59 13.29
CA SER A 452 -14.59 0.65 13.43
C SER A 452 -14.18 -0.46 14.39
N VAL A 453 -15.01 -0.73 15.40
CA VAL A 453 -14.79 -1.82 16.35
C VAL A 453 -15.69 -2.99 15.95
N VAL A 454 -15.08 -4.10 15.55
CA VAL A 454 -15.81 -5.23 14.95
C VAL A 454 -15.25 -6.57 15.42
N THR A 455 -16.08 -7.61 15.42
CA THR A 455 -15.62 -8.99 15.65
C THR A 455 -15.10 -9.63 14.37
N THR A 456 -15.56 -9.18 13.20
CA THR A 456 -15.17 -9.66 11.88
C THR A 456 -14.78 -8.48 11.00
N TYR A 457 -13.65 -8.56 10.30
CA TYR A 457 -13.17 -7.47 9.45
C TYR A 457 -14.13 -7.13 8.29
N ALA A 458 -14.97 -8.08 7.87
CA ALA A 458 -16.02 -7.84 6.87
C ALA A 458 -17.01 -6.74 7.28
N ASP A 459 -17.18 -6.50 8.59
CA ASP A 459 -18.14 -5.54 9.13
C ASP A 459 -17.53 -4.14 9.33
N ALA A 460 -16.22 -3.99 9.07
CA ALA A 460 -15.50 -2.76 9.36
C ALA A 460 -15.88 -1.57 8.47
N LYS A 461 -16.55 -1.80 7.33
CA LYS A 461 -17.02 -0.79 6.36
C LYS A 461 -18.15 -1.32 5.47
#